data_AF-A0A834TQZ7-F1
#
_entry.id   AF-A0A834TQZ7-F1
#
_cell.length_a   1.000
_cell.length_b   1.000
_cell.length_c   1.000
_cell.angle_alpha   90.00
_cell.angle_beta   90.00
_cell.angle_gamma   90.00
#
_symmetry.space_group_name_H-M   'P 1'
#
loop_
_entity.id
_entity.type
_entity.pdbx_description
1 polymer ?
#
loop_
_entity_poly.entity_id
_entity_poly.type
_entity_poly.pdbx_seq_one_letter_code
_entity_poly.pdbx_strand_id
1 'polypeptide(L)'
;MTDTNGISSSSNSNNNHHHQQDLGLYFLELSRHGSSHGPCDMDEDEEAPTELNTINSSGGFLVVSTDKLSVKYTSVNLHGHDVGVIQANKPAPTKRLVYYFEIYVKDAGTKGQIAIGFTSESFKMRRQPGWEVNSCGYHGDDGFLYRGQGKGEAFGPTYTAGDIVGGGINYATQEFFFT
;
A
#
# COMPACT_ATOMS: atom_id res chain seq x y z
N MET A 1 38.36 -8.39 -52.65
CA MET A 1 37.64 -8.91 -51.47
C MET A 1 38.26 -8.21 -50.27
N THR A 2 37.45 -7.49 -49.52
CA THR A 2 37.84 -6.50 -48.51
C THR A 2 38.29 -7.14 -47.20
N ASP A 3 39.47 -6.74 -46.71
CA ASP A 3 39.94 -7.00 -45.36
C ASP A 3 39.13 -6.19 -44.34
N THR A 4 38.72 -6.81 -43.23
CA THR A 4 38.32 -6.07 -42.02
C THR A 4 38.84 -6.76 -40.76
N ASN A 5 39.54 -5.95 -39.97
CA ASN A 5 40.13 -6.23 -38.67
C ASN A 5 39.08 -6.47 -37.59
N GLY A 6 39.28 -7.50 -36.76
CA GLY A 6 38.56 -7.70 -35.50
C GLY A 6 39.50 -7.51 -34.31
N ILE A 7 39.54 -6.28 -33.78
CA ILE A 7 40.25 -5.89 -32.56
C ILE A 7 39.41 -6.29 -31.34
N SER A 8 40.07 -6.85 -30.32
CA SER A 8 39.56 -7.09 -28.98
C SER A 8 39.34 -5.79 -28.20
N SER A 9 38.23 -5.68 -27.45
CA SER A 9 38.19 -4.87 -26.22
C SER A 9 37.01 -5.24 -25.30
N SER A 10 37.39 -5.73 -24.12
CA SER A 10 36.87 -5.48 -22.76
C SER A 10 35.48 -4.84 -22.56
N SER A 11 34.62 -5.64 -21.92
CA SER A 11 33.77 -5.34 -20.74
C SER A 11 33.50 -3.88 -20.35
N ASN A 12 32.22 -3.55 -20.21
CA ASN A 12 31.75 -2.66 -19.16
C ASN A 12 30.35 -3.08 -18.68
N SER A 13 30.28 -3.72 -17.50
CA SER A 13 29.01 -4.02 -16.83
C SER A 13 28.56 -2.75 -16.11
N ASN A 14 27.51 -2.10 -16.61
CA ASN A 14 26.86 -1.00 -15.92
C ASN A 14 25.97 -1.54 -14.79
N ASN A 15 26.52 -1.61 -13.58
CA ASN A 15 25.73 -1.75 -12.36
C ASN A 15 25.01 -0.42 -12.06
N ASN A 16 23.81 -0.25 -12.59
CA ASN A 16 22.89 0.78 -12.11
C ASN A 16 22.21 0.27 -10.83
N HIS A 17 22.86 0.47 -9.69
CA HIS A 17 22.20 0.41 -8.39
C HIS A 17 21.28 1.62 -8.25
N HIS A 18 20.06 1.50 -8.77
CA HIS A 18 18.98 2.42 -8.41
C HIS A 18 18.76 2.33 -6.90
N HIS A 19 18.99 3.46 -6.22
CA HIS A 19 18.70 3.64 -4.80
C HIS A 19 17.21 3.39 -4.58
N GLN A 20 16.88 2.18 -4.14
CA GLN A 20 15.60 1.85 -3.54
C GLN A 20 15.56 2.62 -2.22
N GLN A 21 14.95 3.81 -2.23
CA GLN A 21 14.57 4.47 -0.99
C GLN A 21 13.67 3.48 -0.24
N ASP A 22 14.11 3.07 0.94
CA ASP A 22 13.36 2.14 1.78
C ASP A 22 12.00 2.79 2.08
N LEU A 23 10.92 2.16 1.64
CA LEU A 23 9.56 2.68 1.81
C LEU A 23 9.18 2.74 3.28
N GLY A 24 9.74 1.84 4.11
CA GLY A 24 9.63 1.93 5.57
C GLY A 24 10.22 3.27 6.04
N LEU A 25 11.45 3.57 5.60
CA LEU A 25 12.09 4.86 5.90
C LEU A 25 11.28 6.06 5.39
N TYR A 26 10.70 6.01 4.18
CA TYR A 26 9.90 7.13 3.66
C TYR A 26 8.69 7.45 4.54
N PHE A 27 7.89 6.46 4.89
CA PHE A 27 6.72 6.66 5.75
C PHE A 27 7.12 7.12 7.16
N LEU A 28 8.23 6.59 7.68
CA LEU A 28 8.76 7.00 8.97
C LEU A 28 9.36 8.41 8.94
N GLU A 29 9.98 8.80 7.83
CA GLU A 29 10.58 10.11 7.68
C GLU A 29 9.50 11.21 7.57
N LEU A 30 8.40 10.93 6.86
CA LEU A 30 7.20 11.79 6.90
C LEU A 30 6.65 11.93 8.33
N SER A 31 6.61 10.83 9.08
CA SER A 31 6.15 10.82 10.47
C SER A 31 7.06 11.67 11.38
N ARG A 32 8.38 11.60 11.18
CA ARG A 32 9.38 12.38 11.94
C ARG A 32 9.34 13.87 11.61
N HIS A 33 9.11 14.24 10.34
CA HIS A 33 9.02 15.64 9.93
C HIS A 33 7.74 16.33 10.40
N GLY A 34 6.68 15.58 10.74
CA GLY A 34 5.50 16.09 11.44
C GLY A 34 5.73 16.41 12.93
N SER A 35 6.89 16.05 13.50
CA SER A 35 7.19 16.17 14.94
C SER A 35 8.16 17.31 15.30
N SER A 36 8.26 18.37 14.50
CA SER A 36 9.05 19.56 14.89
C SER A 36 8.29 20.44 15.89
N HIS A 37 8.05 19.92 17.10
CA HIS A 37 7.49 20.68 18.20
C HIS A 37 8.39 20.57 19.43
N GLY A 38 8.66 21.73 20.05
CA GLY A 38 9.58 21.90 21.17
C GLY A 38 9.14 21.14 22.43
N PRO A 39 9.95 21.17 23.50
CA PRO A 39 9.77 20.31 24.68
C PRO A 39 8.59 20.71 25.59
N CYS A 40 7.52 21.31 25.06
CA CYS A 40 6.40 21.85 25.83
C CYS A 40 5.00 21.52 25.29
N ASP A 41 4.87 20.66 24.29
CA ASP A 41 3.55 20.22 23.83
C ASP A 41 3.15 18.94 24.57
N MET A 42 2.26 19.11 25.55
CA MET A 42 1.59 18.01 26.25
C MET A 42 1.00 17.04 25.23
N ASP A 43 1.16 15.75 25.48
CA ASP A 43 0.73 14.63 24.65
C ASP A 43 -0.73 14.80 24.13
N GLU A 44 -0.90 15.40 22.94
CA GLU A 44 -2.11 15.14 22.16
C GLU A 44 -2.03 13.69 21.70
N ASP A 45 -2.88 12.85 22.30
CA ASP A 45 -3.06 11.45 21.92
C ASP A 45 -3.40 11.40 20.43
N GLU A 46 -2.49 10.84 19.64
CA GLU A 46 -2.69 10.63 18.21
C GLU A 46 -3.88 9.69 18.02
N GLU A 47 -5.02 10.25 17.59
CA GLU A 47 -6.27 9.52 17.48
C GLU A 47 -6.17 8.43 16.41
N ALA A 48 -6.49 7.19 16.79
CA ALA A 48 -6.47 6.07 15.87
C ALA A 48 -7.59 6.16 14.82
N PRO A 49 -7.38 5.56 13.63
CA PRO A 49 -8.45 5.37 12.66
C PRO A 49 -9.51 4.43 13.23
N THR A 50 -10.78 4.80 13.04
CA THR A 50 -11.93 4.06 13.58
C THR A 50 -13.00 3.76 12.54
N GLU A 51 -12.94 4.41 11.37
CA GLU A 51 -13.92 4.25 10.30
C GLU A 51 -13.26 4.50 8.93
N LEU A 52 -13.92 4.04 7.87
CA LEU A 52 -13.54 4.32 6.49
C LEU A 52 -13.88 5.78 6.13
N ASN A 53 -13.00 6.42 5.35
CA ASN A 53 -13.20 7.79 4.91
C ASN A 53 -14.30 7.86 3.85
N THR A 54 -15.45 8.46 4.20
CA THR A 54 -16.59 8.60 3.28
C THR A 54 -16.54 9.84 2.39
N ILE A 55 -15.59 10.76 2.63
CA ILE A 55 -15.44 12.01 1.87
C ILE A 55 -14.46 11.80 0.71
N ASN A 56 -13.32 11.16 0.99
CA ASN A 56 -12.28 10.89 0.01
C ASN A 56 -12.26 9.39 -0.33
N SER A 57 -12.99 9.03 -1.39
CA SER A 57 -13.02 7.67 -1.95
C SER A 57 -12.84 7.71 -3.46
N SER A 58 -12.60 6.56 -4.08
CA SER A 58 -12.46 6.41 -5.53
C SER A 58 -13.67 6.89 -6.36
N GLY A 59 -14.80 7.23 -5.71
CA GLY A 59 -15.97 7.86 -6.31
C GLY A 59 -16.73 6.96 -7.27
N GLY A 60 -17.98 6.62 -6.98
CA GLY A 60 -18.87 5.86 -7.87
C GLY A 60 -18.59 4.34 -7.96
N PHE A 61 -17.37 3.88 -7.69
CA PHE A 61 -17.01 2.45 -7.72
C PHE A 61 -17.24 1.72 -6.39
N LEU A 62 -17.21 2.46 -5.28
CA LEU A 62 -17.36 1.91 -3.94
C LEU A 62 -18.61 2.48 -3.28
N VAL A 63 -19.31 1.62 -2.57
CA VAL A 63 -20.37 2.00 -1.63
C VAL A 63 -19.92 1.60 -0.24
N VAL A 64 -19.82 2.59 0.65
CA VAL A 64 -19.54 2.38 2.07
C VAL A 64 -20.86 2.14 2.80
N SER A 65 -20.90 1.11 3.64
CA SER A 65 -22.05 0.78 4.48
C SER A 65 -22.26 1.86 5.56
N THR A 66 -23.44 1.88 6.17
CA THR A 66 -23.79 2.83 7.24
C THR A 66 -22.98 2.63 8.52
N ASP A 67 -22.42 1.42 8.71
CA ASP A 67 -21.46 1.13 9.78
C ASP A 67 -20.10 1.82 9.58
N LYS A 68 -19.85 2.35 8.37
CA LYS A 68 -18.57 2.91 7.92
C LYS A 68 -17.36 1.98 8.07
N LEU A 69 -17.59 0.68 8.21
CA LEU A 69 -16.57 -0.36 8.37
C LEU A 69 -16.62 -1.38 7.23
N SER A 70 -17.72 -1.43 6.50
CA SER A 70 -17.86 -2.29 5.32
C SER A 70 -17.85 -1.45 4.04
N VAL A 71 -17.19 -1.96 3.01
CA VAL A 71 -17.20 -1.37 1.67
C VAL A 71 -17.52 -2.43 0.62
N LYS A 72 -18.27 -2.04 -0.41
CA LYS A 72 -18.63 -2.91 -1.54
C LYS A 72 -18.21 -2.25 -2.85
N TYR A 73 -17.48 -3.00 -3.67
CA TYR A 73 -17.26 -2.65 -5.06
C TYR A 73 -18.51 -2.92 -5.88
N THR A 74 -19.08 -1.88 -6.51
CA THR A 74 -20.40 -1.96 -7.16
C THR A 74 -20.33 -2.40 -8.62
N SER A 75 -19.12 -2.48 -9.21
CA SER A 75 -18.91 -2.87 -10.61
C SER A 75 -19.66 -2.01 -11.64
N VAL A 76 -20.12 -0.82 -11.26
CA VAL A 76 -20.77 0.12 -12.19
C VAL A 76 -19.68 0.80 -13.03
N ASN A 77 -19.84 0.78 -14.37
CA ASN A 77 -18.92 1.33 -15.38
C ASN A 77 -17.72 0.48 -15.82
N LEU A 78 -17.87 -0.85 -15.81
CA LEU A 78 -16.96 -1.91 -16.33
C LEU A 78 -16.08 -1.52 -17.54
N HIS A 79 -14.98 -0.83 -17.29
CA HIS A 79 -13.75 -1.09 -18.04
C HIS A 79 -12.97 -2.07 -17.18
N GLY A 80 -12.46 -3.17 -17.76
CA GLY A 80 -11.89 -4.30 -17.00
C GLY A 80 -10.70 -4.00 -16.07
N HIS A 81 -10.36 -2.73 -15.89
CA HIS A 81 -9.24 -2.16 -15.14
C HIS A 81 -9.67 -1.12 -14.08
N ASP A 82 -10.98 -0.93 -13.85
CA ASP A 82 -11.44 -0.01 -12.81
C ASP A 82 -11.10 -0.53 -11.41
N VAL A 83 -10.59 0.36 -10.56
CA VAL A 83 -10.19 0.05 -9.19
C VAL A 83 -10.94 0.97 -8.24
N GLY A 84 -11.66 0.35 -7.30
CA GLY A 84 -12.17 1.03 -6.12
C GLY A 84 -11.15 0.99 -4.99
N VAL A 85 -10.88 2.13 -4.36
CA VAL A 85 -10.00 2.22 -3.18
C VAL A 85 -10.56 3.21 -2.16
N ILE A 86 -10.36 2.91 -0.90
CA ILE A 86 -10.78 3.73 0.23
C ILE A 86 -9.69 3.72 1.30
N GLN A 87 -9.45 4.88 1.91
CA GLN A 87 -8.55 5.01 3.06
C GLN A 87 -9.38 5.10 4.35
N ALA A 88 -8.74 4.87 5.49
CA ALA A 88 -9.34 5.16 6.78
C ALA A 88 -9.51 6.68 7.00
N ASN A 89 -10.34 7.07 7.96
CA ASN A 89 -10.62 8.47 8.27
C ASN A 89 -9.42 9.24 8.86
N LYS A 90 -8.43 8.53 9.37
CA LYS A 90 -7.21 9.08 9.98
C LYS A 90 -5.98 8.26 9.54
N PRO A 91 -4.77 8.81 9.64
CA PRO A 91 -3.54 8.05 9.42
C PRO A 91 -3.29 7.04 10.55
N ALA A 92 -2.47 6.03 10.25
CA ALA A 92 -1.97 5.08 11.25
C ALA A 92 -1.13 5.83 12.31
N PRO A 93 -1.40 5.67 13.62
CA PRO A 93 -0.68 6.41 14.64
C PRO A 93 0.79 6.00 14.73
N THR A 94 1.66 6.98 14.69
CA THR A 94 3.13 6.87 14.61
C THR A 94 3.80 6.87 15.98
N LYS A 95 3.15 7.41 17.04
CA LYS A 95 3.65 7.38 18.42
C LYS A 95 3.41 6.04 19.14
N ARG A 96 3.38 4.93 18.39
CA ARG A 96 3.12 3.56 18.89
C ARG A 96 4.24 2.62 18.46
N LEU A 97 4.43 1.51 19.18
CA LEU A 97 5.39 0.47 18.75
C LEU A 97 4.90 -0.26 17.49
N VAL A 98 3.60 -0.52 17.46
CA VAL A 98 2.94 -1.25 16.37
C VAL A 98 1.58 -0.62 16.11
N TYR A 99 1.23 -0.51 14.83
CA TYR A 99 -0.15 -0.31 14.38
C TYR A 99 -0.60 -1.55 13.61
N TYR A 100 -1.85 -1.96 13.80
CA TYR A 100 -2.41 -3.16 13.18
C TYR A 100 -3.91 -3.01 12.94
N PHE A 101 -4.39 -3.54 11.81
CA PHE A 101 -5.81 -3.68 11.50
C PHE A 101 -6.04 -4.92 10.65
N GLU A 102 -7.28 -5.39 10.63
CA GLU A 102 -7.71 -6.53 9.83
C GLU A 102 -8.83 -6.15 8.86
N ILE A 103 -8.91 -6.87 7.75
CA ILE A 103 -10.11 -6.92 6.92
C ILE A 103 -10.68 -8.34 6.95
N TYR A 104 -12.00 -8.44 6.88
CA TYR A 104 -12.69 -9.69 6.62
C TYR A 104 -13.26 -9.67 5.20
N VAL A 105 -12.86 -10.63 4.37
CA VAL A 105 -13.33 -10.71 2.99
C VAL A 105 -14.71 -11.38 2.96
N LYS A 106 -15.77 -10.55 2.92
CA LYS A 106 -17.15 -11.06 2.86
C LYS A 106 -17.47 -11.75 1.53
N ASP A 107 -17.00 -11.18 0.44
CA ASP A 107 -17.22 -11.64 -0.93
C ASP A 107 -16.03 -11.18 -1.78
N ALA A 108 -15.34 -12.14 -2.43
CA ALA A 108 -14.19 -11.88 -3.27
C ALA A 108 -14.57 -11.34 -4.67
N GLY A 109 -15.86 -11.42 -5.04
CA GLY A 109 -16.33 -11.13 -6.38
C GLY A 109 -15.75 -12.08 -7.42
N THR A 110 -15.87 -11.73 -8.70
CA THR A 110 -15.48 -12.62 -9.80
C THR A 110 -13.96 -12.79 -9.95
N LYS A 111 -13.18 -11.75 -9.65
CA LYS A 111 -11.72 -11.75 -9.88
C LYS A 111 -10.90 -11.94 -8.61
N GLY A 112 -11.47 -11.76 -7.41
CA GLY A 112 -10.70 -11.83 -6.15
C GLY A 112 -9.63 -10.75 -5.99
N GLN A 113 -9.67 -9.69 -6.81
CA GLN A 113 -8.68 -8.60 -6.83
C GLN A 113 -8.92 -7.62 -5.67
N ILE A 114 -8.64 -8.10 -4.47
CA ILE A 114 -8.76 -7.37 -3.21
C ILE A 114 -7.36 -7.18 -2.67
N ALA A 115 -7.00 -5.96 -2.33
CA ALA A 115 -5.74 -5.63 -1.69
C ALA A 115 -5.95 -4.95 -0.33
N ILE A 116 -5.07 -5.27 0.61
CA ILE A 116 -4.92 -4.59 1.90
C ILE A 116 -3.55 -3.91 1.94
N GLY A 117 -3.45 -2.73 2.55
CA GLY A 117 -2.15 -2.10 2.71
C GLY A 117 -2.18 -0.67 3.23
N PHE A 118 -1.08 0.01 3.01
CA PHE A 118 -0.79 1.35 3.50
C PHE A 118 -0.46 2.29 2.34
N THR A 119 -0.96 3.51 2.40
CA THR A 119 -0.75 4.53 1.37
C THR A 119 -0.51 5.89 2.02
N SER A 120 0.11 6.81 1.30
CA SER A 120 0.15 8.23 1.72
C SER A 120 -1.25 8.88 1.63
N GLU A 121 -1.43 10.02 2.28
CA GLU A 121 -2.67 10.82 2.20
C GLU A 121 -3.00 11.24 0.75
N SER A 122 -1.98 11.56 -0.04
CA SER A 122 -2.09 11.99 -1.44
C SER A 122 -2.24 10.86 -2.45
N PHE A 123 -2.55 9.64 -1.99
CA PHE A 123 -2.60 8.46 -2.84
C PHE A 123 -3.65 8.58 -3.95
N LYS A 124 -3.31 8.09 -5.14
CA LYS A 124 -4.18 8.14 -6.31
C LYS A 124 -5.34 7.16 -6.14
N MET A 125 -6.55 7.68 -5.91
CA MET A 125 -7.77 6.93 -5.60
C MET A 125 -8.38 6.09 -6.76
N ARG A 126 -7.55 5.56 -7.66
CA ARG A 126 -7.94 4.67 -8.78
C ARG A 126 -6.89 3.57 -9.01
N ARG A 127 -6.17 3.22 -7.95
CA ARG A 127 -5.03 2.31 -7.96
C ARG A 127 -5.10 1.46 -6.71
N GLN A 128 -4.63 0.22 -6.78
CA GLN A 128 -4.54 -0.63 -5.61
C GLN A 128 -3.33 -0.23 -4.76
N PRO A 129 -3.38 -0.39 -3.42
CA PRO A 129 -2.21 -0.20 -2.57
C PRO A 129 -1.00 -0.97 -3.08
N GLY A 130 0.17 -0.35 -3.07
CA GLY A 130 1.42 -0.90 -3.60
C GLY A 130 1.67 -0.62 -5.09
N TRP A 131 0.71 -0.09 -5.84
CA TRP A 131 0.90 0.21 -7.27
C TRP A 131 1.47 1.61 -7.55
N GLU A 132 1.42 2.52 -6.58
CA GLU A 132 1.95 3.88 -6.70
C GLU A 132 3.05 4.12 -5.66
N VAL A 133 3.96 5.03 -5.95
CA VAL A 133 5.01 5.42 -5.00
C VAL A 133 4.41 5.74 -3.63
N ASN A 134 5.14 5.44 -2.56
CA ASN A 134 4.70 5.66 -1.19
C ASN A 134 3.40 4.89 -0.88
N SER A 135 3.34 3.65 -1.35
CA SER A 135 2.31 2.69 -0.95
C SER A 135 2.87 1.28 -0.89
N CYS A 136 2.26 0.47 -0.03
CA CYS A 136 2.55 -0.94 0.16
C CYS A 136 1.20 -1.69 0.14
N GLY A 137 1.13 -2.84 -0.53
CA GLY A 137 -0.11 -3.62 -0.57
C GLY A 137 0.12 -5.10 -0.82
N TYR A 138 -0.60 -5.91 -0.06
CA TYR A 138 -0.70 -7.36 -0.24
C TYR A 138 -1.98 -7.67 -1.02
N HIS A 139 -1.86 -8.42 -2.12
CA HIS A 139 -2.94 -8.66 -3.09
C HIS A 139 -3.42 -10.11 -2.99
N GLY A 140 -4.74 -10.28 -2.91
CA GLY A 140 -5.36 -11.58 -2.62
C GLY A 140 -5.44 -12.52 -3.81
N ASP A 141 -5.45 -11.99 -5.04
CA ASP A 141 -5.58 -12.79 -6.26
C ASP A 141 -4.29 -13.54 -6.64
N ASP A 142 -3.12 -13.01 -6.28
CA ASP A 142 -1.81 -13.61 -6.58
C ASP A 142 -0.95 -13.90 -5.36
N GLY A 143 -1.32 -13.37 -4.18
CA GLY A 143 -0.54 -13.51 -2.95
C GLY A 143 0.73 -12.64 -2.96
N PHE A 144 0.82 -11.65 -3.85
CA PHE A 144 2.02 -10.84 -4.01
C PHE A 144 2.00 -9.59 -3.14
N LEU A 145 3.20 -9.14 -2.80
CA LEU A 145 3.45 -7.86 -2.15
C LEU A 145 3.91 -6.84 -3.17
N TYR A 146 3.28 -5.67 -3.16
CA TYR A 146 3.56 -4.56 -4.05
C TYR A 146 4.09 -3.36 -3.26
N ARG A 147 5.18 -2.75 -3.76
CA ARG A 147 5.97 -1.71 -3.07
C ARG A 147 6.21 -0.49 -3.96
N GLY A 148 5.12 0.05 -4.49
CA GLY A 148 5.06 1.33 -5.19
C GLY A 148 5.60 1.41 -6.61
N GLN A 149 5.84 0.27 -7.26
CA GLN A 149 6.35 0.20 -8.63
C GLN A 149 5.46 -0.62 -9.59
N GLY A 150 4.29 -1.08 -9.12
CA GLY A 150 3.35 -1.89 -9.91
C GLY A 150 3.85 -3.29 -10.29
N LYS A 151 5.08 -3.66 -9.92
CA LYS A 151 5.63 -5.01 -10.01
C LYS A 151 5.55 -5.66 -8.64
N GLY A 152 4.83 -6.78 -8.55
CA GLY A 152 4.68 -7.54 -7.33
C GLY A 152 5.81 -8.54 -7.10
N GLU A 153 6.00 -8.93 -5.85
CA GLU A 153 6.94 -9.94 -5.40
C GLU A 153 6.18 -11.05 -4.68
N ALA A 154 6.58 -12.30 -4.89
CA ALA A 154 5.98 -13.43 -4.17
C ALA A 154 6.16 -13.25 -2.66
N PHE A 155 5.07 -13.37 -1.90
CA PHE A 155 5.07 -13.03 -0.48
C PHE A 155 4.30 -14.03 0.37
N GLY A 156 2.99 -14.14 0.17
CA GLY A 156 2.09 -14.93 1.00
C GLY A 156 1.18 -15.84 0.18
N PRO A 157 0.26 -16.57 0.84
CA PRO A 157 -0.80 -17.29 0.13
C PRO A 157 -1.74 -16.31 -0.59
N THR A 158 -2.59 -16.80 -1.49
CA THR A 158 -3.76 -16.04 -1.93
C THR A 158 -4.81 -16.00 -0.82
N TYR A 159 -5.72 -15.04 -0.84
CA TYR A 159 -6.85 -14.98 0.10
C TYR A 159 -8.15 -14.63 -0.62
N THR A 160 -9.27 -15.07 -0.06
CA THR A 160 -10.59 -15.02 -0.69
C THR A 160 -11.72 -14.89 0.34
N ALA A 161 -12.97 -15.05 -0.11
CA ALA A 161 -14.15 -14.96 0.74
C ALA A 161 -14.07 -15.92 1.94
N GLY A 162 -14.26 -15.38 3.13
CA GLY A 162 -14.16 -16.09 4.41
C GLY A 162 -12.84 -15.88 5.15
N ASP A 163 -11.81 -15.32 4.50
CA ASP A 163 -10.52 -15.06 5.13
C ASP A 163 -10.52 -13.74 5.92
N ILE A 164 -9.73 -13.72 6.99
CA ILE A 164 -9.32 -12.52 7.72
C ILE A 164 -7.87 -12.25 7.37
N VAL A 165 -7.56 -11.04 6.92
CA VAL A 165 -6.21 -10.63 6.51
C VAL A 165 -5.81 -9.41 7.29
N GLY A 166 -4.66 -9.47 7.95
CA GLY A 166 -4.11 -8.39 8.76
C GLY A 166 -3.06 -7.58 8.02
N GLY A 167 -2.97 -6.29 8.34
CA GLY A 167 -1.91 -5.39 7.90
C GLY A 167 -1.39 -4.59 9.09
N GLY A 168 -0.06 -4.52 9.24
CA GLY A 168 0.56 -3.80 10.34
C GLY A 168 1.84 -3.07 9.98
N ILE A 169 2.19 -2.11 10.84
CA ILE A 169 3.45 -1.35 10.82
C ILE A 169 4.17 -1.65 12.11
N ASN A 170 5.39 -2.17 12.03
CA ASN A 170 6.31 -2.23 13.15
C ASN A 170 7.24 -1.02 13.09
N TYR A 171 7.01 -0.04 13.97
CA TYR A 171 7.79 1.20 13.98
C TYR A 171 9.21 1.00 14.53
N ALA A 172 9.45 -0.06 15.30
CA ALA A 172 10.78 -0.39 15.81
C ALA A 172 11.68 -0.97 14.73
N THR A 173 11.15 -1.92 13.93
CA THR A 173 11.91 -2.54 12.81
C THR A 173 11.76 -1.79 11.49
N GLN A 174 10.82 -0.84 11.42
CA GLN A 174 10.55 -0.03 10.24
C GLN A 174 9.91 -0.81 9.09
N GLU A 175 9.13 -1.83 9.42
CA GLU A 175 8.61 -2.79 8.45
C GLU A 175 7.09 -2.84 8.43
N PHE A 176 6.55 -3.10 7.23
CA PHE A 176 5.18 -3.56 7.07
C PHE A 176 5.13 -5.08 7.23
N PHE A 177 4.12 -5.59 7.91
CA PHE A 177 3.83 -7.02 8.01
C PHE A 177 2.36 -7.32 7.73
N PHE A 178 2.08 -8.56 7.37
CA PHE A 178 0.73 -9.05 7.08
C PHE A 178 0.53 -10.42 7.75
N THR A 179 -0.72 -10.76 8.07
CA THR A 179 -1.09 -12.00 8.77
C THR A 179 -2.28 -12.67 8.11
#